data_AF-A0A537FSD6-F1
#
_entry.id   AF-A0A537FSD6-F1
#
_cell.length_a   1.000
_cell.length_b   1.000
_cell.length_c   1.000
_cell.angle_alpha   90.00
_cell.angle_beta   90.00
_cell.angle_gamma   90.00
#
_symmetry.space_group_name_H-M   'P 1'
#
loop_
_entity.id
_entity.type
_entity.pdbx_description
1 polymer ?
#
loop_
_entity_poly.entity_id
_entity_poly.type
_entity_poly.pdbx_seq_one_letter_code
_entity_poly.pdbx_strand_id
1 'polypeptide(L)'
;MQASGGLFTLSRRKIRPESISLEILDARGFRWNMTRGPTMTLDFGSLWGDDEPKRKSVSKFLRKAVWDRDGGKCQLCGKPADPFNFDLAHNRAHSRGGKLTLANTYVAHPGCNRSIGTHTKKSALRQVGIETPEDRVRRKLNGMSLAKLKELAKQNGVKVKGRVEENWLWGDQRRPTTKRQFVGKLVKLLKENDL
;
A
#
# COMPACT_ATOMS: atom_id res chain seq x y z
N MET A 1 9.14 69.91 3.86
CA MET A 1 9.87 68.67 4.24
C MET A 1 9.29 68.25 5.58
N GLN A 2 8.61 67.12 5.81
CA GLN A 2 8.48 65.85 5.11
C GLN A 2 7.03 65.34 5.32
N ALA A 3 6.53 64.59 4.34
CA ALA A 3 5.18 64.06 4.28
C ALA A 3 5.01 62.79 5.12
N SER A 4 3.79 62.62 5.62
CA SER A 4 3.24 61.46 6.32
C SER A 4 3.22 60.20 5.44
N GLY A 5 3.93 59.14 5.87
CA GLY A 5 3.94 57.83 5.22
C GLY A 5 2.95 56.86 5.87
N GLY A 6 1.75 56.75 5.30
CA GLY A 6 0.77 55.72 5.66
C GLY A 6 1.14 54.35 5.08
N LEU A 7 1.09 53.32 5.92
CA LEU A 7 1.36 51.92 5.56
C LEU A 7 0.12 51.33 4.84
N PHE A 8 0.13 51.28 3.51
CA PHE A 8 -0.92 50.58 2.74
C PHE A 8 -0.51 49.12 2.48
N THR A 9 -1.16 48.20 3.18
CA THR A 9 -1.03 46.76 2.90
C THR A 9 -1.78 46.41 1.62
N LEU A 10 -1.04 46.02 0.56
CA LEU A 10 -1.60 45.56 -0.71
C LEU A 10 -2.20 44.16 -0.54
N SER A 11 -3.53 44.09 -0.43
CA SER A 11 -4.31 42.86 -0.52
C SER A 11 -4.32 42.34 -1.96
N ARG A 12 -3.64 41.20 -2.21
CA ARG A 12 -3.70 40.49 -3.50
C ARG A 12 -5.12 39.92 -3.70
N ARG A 13 -5.98 40.63 -4.41
CA ARG A 13 -7.23 40.06 -4.92
C ARG A 13 -6.90 39.10 -6.06
N LYS A 14 -7.36 37.86 -5.91
CA LYS A 14 -7.22 36.78 -6.89
C LYS A 14 -8.29 36.97 -7.99
N ILE A 15 -7.88 37.47 -9.14
CA ILE A 15 -8.73 37.58 -10.34
C ILE A 15 -8.92 36.17 -10.91
N ARG A 16 -10.17 35.73 -11.10
CA ARG A 16 -10.51 34.50 -11.82
C ARG A 16 -10.75 34.89 -13.29
N PRO A 17 -10.06 34.31 -14.28
CA PRO A 17 -10.46 34.50 -15.66
C PRO A 17 -11.56 33.49 -16.01
N GLU A 18 -12.67 34.04 -16.50
CA GLU A 18 -13.79 33.32 -17.10
C GLU A 18 -13.36 32.67 -18.42
N SER A 19 -13.89 31.48 -18.70
CA SER A 19 -13.58 30.66 -19.87
C SER A 19 -14.30 31.16 -21.12
N ILE A 20 -13.54 31.46 -22.17
CA ILE A 20 -14.07 31.69 -23.53
C ILE A 20 -13.70 30.46 -24.37
N SER A 21 -14.70 29.71 -24.80
CA SER A 21 -14.57 28.54 -25.69
C SER A 21 -14.79 29.01 -27.13
N LEU A 22 -13.78 28.92 -27.98
CA LEU A 22 -13.93 29.12 -29.43
C LEU A 22 -13.85 27.74 -30.09
N GLU A 23 -14.98 27.28 -30.60
CA GLU A 23 -15.15 26.00 -31.27
C GLU A 23 -14.72 26.12 -32.74
N ILE A 24 -13.71 25.34 -33.14
CA ILE A 24 -13.42 25.08 -34.55
C ILE A 24 -13.54 23.57 -34.75
N LEU A 25 -14.54 23.19 -35.55
CA LEU A 25 -14.84 21.82 -35.95
C LEU A 25 -13.86 21.37 -37.05
N ASP A 26 -13.16 20.25 -36.84
CA ASP A 26 -12.44 19.52 -37.89
C ASP A 26 -13.20 18.23 -38.26
N ALA A 27 -13.16 17.87 -39.55
CA ALA A 27 -14.05 16.99 -40.29
C ALA A 27 -13.93 15.48 -39.98
N ARG A 28 -13.60 15.09 -38.75
CA ARG A 28 -13.46 13.67 -38.35
C ARG A 28 -14.15 13.28 -37.05
N GLY A 29 -15.07 14.10 -36.54
CA GLY A 29 -16.02 13.69 -35.49
C GLY A 29 -15.40 13.21 -34.17
N PHE A 30 -14.13 13.53 -33.89
CA PHE A 30 -13.44 13.12 -32.68
C PHE A 30 -13.39 14.27 -31.68
N ARG A 31 -14.16 14.13 -30.59
CA ARG A 31 -14.28 15.11 -29.51
C ARG A 31 -13.06 15.03 -28.59
N TRP A 32 -12.07 15.88 -28.83
CA TRP A 32 -10.93 16.08 -27.92
C TRP A 32 -11.25 17.23 -26.96
N ASN A 33 -11.36 16.93 -25.67
CA ASN A 33 -11.53 17.95 -24.63
C ASN A 33 -10.15 18.51 -24.26
N MET A 34 -9.68 19.53 -24.97
CA MET A 34 -8.41 20.21 -24.71
C MET A 34 -8.55 21.15 -23.50
N THR A 35 -8.16 20.67 -22.31
CA THR A 35 -7.76 21.59 -21.24
C THR A 35 -6.35 21.22 -20.78
N ARG A 36 -5.40 22.10 -21.14
CA ARG A 36 -3.94 22.06 -20.92
C ARG A 36 -3.16 21.20 -21.91
N GLY A 37 -2.65 21.84 -22.96
CA GLY A 37 -1.64 21.24 -23.84
C GLY A 37 -0.37 20.91 -23.06
N PRO A 38 0.41 19.90 -23.51
CA PRO A 38 1.73 19.68 -22.98
C PRO A 38 2.60 20.86 -23.40
N THR A 39 3.17 21.57 -22.43
CA THR A 39 4.41 22.32 -22.68
C THR A 39 5.40 21.33 -23.26
N MET A 40 5.66 21.42 -24.57
CA MET A 40 6.81 20.77 -25.18
C MET A 40 8.05 21.48 -24.65
N THR A 41 8.52 21.05 -23.49
CA THR A 41 9.92 21.23 -23.12
C THR A 41 10.69 20.37 -24.11
N LEU A 42 11.27 21.01 -25.12
CA LEU A 42 12.35 20.40 -25.89
C LEU A 42 13.47 20.12 -24.89
N ASP A 43 13.51 18.86 -24.43
CA ASP A 43 14.55 18.36 -23.55
C ASP A 43 15.84 18.24 -24.37
N PHE A 44 16.66 19.27 -24.26
CA PHE A 44 17.99 19.36 -24.88
C PHE A 44 19.01 18.39 -24.22
N GLY A 45 18.57 17.50 -23.31
CA GLY A 45 19.39 16.51 -22.62
C GLY A 45 19.60 15.18 -23.36
N SER A 46 18.92 14.92 -24.48
CA SER A 46 18.96 13.60 -25.14
C SER A 46 20.23 13.31 -25.97
N LEU A 47 21.34 14.02 -25.76
CA LEU A 47 22.60 13.82 -26.50
C LEU A 47 23.74 13.21 -25.66
N TRP A 48 23.62 13.18 -24.33
CA TRP A 48 24.64 12.62 -23.43
C TRP A 48 23.97 11.52 -22.63
N GLY A 49 24.41 10.28 -22.83
CA GLY A 49 23.80 9.10 -22.20
C GLY A 49 23.72 9.24 -20.70
N ASP A 50 22.53 9.54 -20.20
CA ASP A 50 22.23 9.47 -18.78
C ASP A 50 22.39 8.02 -18.35
N ASP A 51 23.40 7.76 -17.52
CA ASP A 51 23.64 6.49 -16.86
C ASP A 51 22.38 6.08 -16.08
N GLU A 52 21.52 5.27 -16.70
CA GLU A 52 20.37 4.68 -16.03
C GLU A 52 20.89 3.99 -14.75
N PRO A 53 20.35 4.32 -13.56
CA PRO A 53 20.93 3.86 -12.32
C PRO A 53 20.94 2.33 -12.30
N LYS A 54 22.14 1.75 -12.43
CA LYS A 54 22.34 0.29 -12.46
C LYS A 54 21.67 -0.32 -11.23
N ARG A 55 20.79 -1.30 -11.47
CA ARG A 55 20.11 -2.03 -10.39
C ARG A 55 21.16 -2.59 -9.45
N LYS A 56 21.07 -2.23 -8.16
CA LYS A 56 22.02 -2.70 -7.14
C LYS A 56 22.07 -4.22 -7.14
N SER A 57 23.25 -4.78 -7.33
CA SER A 57 23.46 -6.21 -7.21
C SER A 57 23.18 -6.65 -5.78
N VAL A 58 22.60 -7.84 -5.63
CA VAL A 58 22.28 -8.42 -4.34
C VAL A 58 23.58 -8.73 -3.60
N SER A 59 23.72 -8.26 -2.36
CA SER A 59 24.90 -8.60 -1.56
C SER A 59 24.93 -10.10 -1.22
N LYS A 60 26.10 -10.73 -1.36
CA LYS A 60 26.30 -12.16 -1.01
C LYS A 60 25.90 -12.45 0.44
N PHE A 61 26.19 -11.51 1.35
CA PHE A 61 25.80 -11.60 2.75
C PHE A 61 24.28 -11.67 2.92
N LEU A 62 23.52 -10.78 2.26
CA LEU A 62 22.06 -10.80 2.35
C LEU A 62 21.49 -12.11 1.80
N ARG A 63 22.03 -12.60 0.67
CA ARG A 63 21.60 -13.86 0.07
C ARG A 63 21.78 -15.04 1.03
N LYS A 64 22.93 -15.13 1.71
CA LYS A 64 23.19 -16.15 2.73
C LYS A 64 22.30 -15.97 3.96
N ALA A 65 22.18 -14.75 4.49
CA ALA A 65 21.38 -14.48 5.68
C ALA A 65 19.88 -14.82 5.48
N VAL A 66 19.32 -14.55 4.30
CA VAL A 66 17.94 -14.92 3.96
C VAL A 66 17.80 -16.44 3.85
N TRP A 67 18.78 -17.10 3.22
CA TRP A 67 18.80 -18.56 3.09
C TRP A 67 18.81 -19.27 4.45
N ASP A 68 19.72 -18.86 5.34
CA ASP A 68 19.89 -19.43 6.67
C ASP A 68 18.62 -19.21 7.53
N ARG A 69 17.99 -18.03 7.44
CA ARG A 69 16.73 -17.73 8.13
C ARG A 69 15.57 -18.60 7.66
N ASP A 70 15.44 -18.79 6.35
CA ASP A 70 14.31 -19.51 5.76
C ASP A 70 14.56 -21.04 5.67
N GLY A 71 15.74 -21.50 6.09
CA GLY A 71 16.14 -22.91 6.12
C GLY A 71 16.17 -23.55 4.74
N GLY A 72 16.49 -22.77 3.70
CA GLY A 72 16.50 -23.25 2.31
C GLY A 72 15.14 -23.66 1.76
N LYS A 73 14.03 -23.22 2.37
CA LYS A 73 12.67 -23.53 1.92
C LYS A 73 12.04 -22.33 1.22
N CYS A 74 11.36 -22.60 0.10
CA CYS A 74 10.55 -21.59 -0.56
C CYS A 74 9.38 -21.17 0.33
N GLN A 75 9.33 -19.89 0.66
CA GLN A 75 8.34 -19.33 1.58
C GLN A 75 6.93 -19.16 0.97
N LEU A 76 6.75 -19.61 -0.28
CA LEU A 76 5.51 -19.51 -1.03
C LEU A 76 4.84 -20.87 -1.17
N CYS A 77 5.60 -21.90 -1.60
CA CYS A 77 5.07 -23.25 -1.78
C CYS A 77 5.47 -24.22 -0.65
N GLY A 78 6.40 -23.83 0.23
CA GLY A 78 6.89 -24.65 1.35
C GLY A 78 7.90 -25.74 0.97
N LYS A 79 8.14 -25.98 -0.32
CA LYS A 79 9.09 -27.00 -0.82
C LYS A 79 10.55 -26.53 -0.69
N PRO A 80 11.53 -27.44 -0.57
CA PRO A 80 12.94 -27.08 -0.56
C PRO A 80 13.33 -26.34 -1.86
N ALA A 81 14.10 -25.28 -1.72
CA ALA A 81 14.72 -24.56 -2.83
C ALA A 81 16.11 -25.16 -3.12
N ASP A 82 16.59 -24.96 -4.34
CA ASP A 82 17.96 -25.32 -4.71
C ASP A 82 18.92 -24.25 -4.18
N PRO A 83 19.96 -24.60 -3.38
CA PRO A 83 20.98 -23.65 -2.91
C PRO A 83 21.66 -22.86 -4.03
N PHE A 84 21.79 -23.45 -5.21
CA PHE A 84 22.44 -22.81 -6.35
C PHE A 84 21.46 -22.02 -7.22
N ASN A 85 20.17 -22.37 -7.18
CA ASN A 85 19.14 -21.79 -8.04
C ASN A 85 17.89 -21.37 -7.26
N PHE A 86 17.99 -20.21 -6.60
CA PHE A 86 16.87 -19.57 -5.92
C PHE A 86 16.88 -18.05 -6.13
N ASP A 87 15.69 -17.45 -6.00
CA ASP A 87 15.51 -16.01 -6.05
C ASP A 87 15.24 -15.45 -4.65
N LEU A 88 15.67 -14.20 -4.45
CA LEU A 88 15.21 -13.39 -3.32
C LEU A 88 13.93 -12.66 -3.72
N ALA A 89 12.79 -13.27 -3.41
CA ALA A 89 11.49 -12.65 -3.60
C ALA A 89 11.28 -11.53 -2.56
N HIS A 90 10.54 -10.49 -2.95
CA HIS A 90 10.21 -9.37 -2.08
C HIS A 90 8.80 -9.54 -1.50
N ASN A 91 8.60 -9.16 -0.23
CA ASN A 91 7.29 -9.11 0.41
C ASN A 91 6.51 -7.86 -0.02
N ARG A 92 7.19 -6.73 -0.16
CA ARG A 92 6.71 -5.57 -0.91
C ARG A 92 7.57 -5.44 -2.15
N ALA A 93 6.96 -5.50 -3.34
CA ALA A 93 7.66 -5.38 -4.61
C ALA A 93 8.46 -4.07 -4.71
N HIS A 94 9.59 -4.11 -5.41
CA HIS A 94 10.46 -2.95 -5.62
C HIS A 94 9.70 -1.79 -6.29
N SER A 95 8.85 -2.07 -7.28
CA SER A 95 8.00 -1.09 -7.97
C SER A 95 7.01 -0.37 -7.03
N ARG A 96 6.73 -0.94 -5.85
CA ARG A 96 5.88 -0.32 -4.82
C ARG A 96 6.69 0.31 -3.69
N GLY A 97 7.99 0.54 -3.89
CA GLY A 97 8.92 1.10 -2.90
C GLY A 97 9.48 0.07 -1.91
N GLY A 98 9.42 -1.22 -2.24
CA GLY A 98 10.01 -2.27 -1.41
C GLY A 98 11.53 -2.31 -1.53
N LYS A 99 12.24 -2.24 -0.40
CA LYS A 99 13.70 -2.29 -0.36
C LYS A 99 14.20 -3.74 -0.32
N LEU A 100 15.41 -3.95 -0.85
CA LEU A 100 16.12 -5.22 -0.75
C LEU A 100 16.77 -5.33 0.65
N THR A 101 15.98 -5.73 1.65
CA THR A 101 16.43 -5.89 3.05
C THR A 101 16.03 -7.25 3.59
N LEU A 102 16.75 -7.75 4.60
CA LEU A 102 16.45 -9.04 5.24
C LEU A 102 14.98 -9.15 5.66
N ALA A 103 14.40 -8.06 6.20
CA ALA A 103 13.00 -8.04 6.64
C ALA A 103 11.98 -8.10 5.49
N ASN A 104 12.34 -7.60 4.31
CA ASN A 104 11.43 -7.55 3.16
C ASN A 104 11.66 -8.72 2.18
N THR A 105 12.81 -9.39 2.19
CA THR A 105 13.12 -10.47 1.26
C THR A 105 12.93 -11.85 1.87
N TYR A 106 12.69 -12.85 1.03
CA TYR A 106 12.58 -14.25 1.41
C TYR A 106 12.99 -15.19 0.28
N VAL A 107 13.31 -16.44 0.62
CA VAL A 107 13.66 -17.49 -0.35
C VAL A 107 12.43 -17.90 -1.15
N ALA A 108 12.56 -17.91 -2.47
CA ALA A 108 11.55 -18.42 -3.40
C ALA A 108 12.19 -19.17 -4.58
N HIS A 109 11.47 -20.14 -5.14
CA HIS A 109 11.82 -20.68 -6.45
C HIS A 109 11.65 -19.60 -7.52
N PRO A 110 12.48 -19.57 -8.57
CA PRO A 110 12.33 -18.60 -9.65
C PRO A 110 10.94 -18.64 -10.32
N GLY A 111 10.37 -19.84 -10.48
CA GLY A 111 9.01 -20.01 -10.99
C GLY A 111 7.94 -19.39 -10.07
N CYS A 112 8.00 -19.67 -8.77
CA CYS A 112 7.06 -19.13 -7.78
C CYS A 112 7.19 -17.61 -7.62
N ASN A 113 8.41 -17.08 -7.72
CA ASN A 113 8.65 -15.63 -7.66
C ASN A 113 8.00 -14.92 -8.86
N ARG A 114 8.17 -15.47 -10.07
CA ARG A 114 7.56 -14.92 -11.29
C ARG A 114 6.03 -14.95 -11.26
N SER A 115 5.42 -16.00 -10.70
CA SER A 115 3.95 -16.09 -10.63
C SER A 115 3.28 -15.06 -9.73
N ILE A 116 4.02 -14.43 -8.81
CA ILE A 116 3.48 -13.45 -7.85
C ILE A 116 3.38 -12.04 -8.43
N GLY A 117 4.29 -11.67 -9.33
CA GLY A 117 4.36 -10.32 -9.88
C GLY A 117 4.57 -9.25 -8.79
N THR A 118 3.58 -8.36 -8.61
CA THR A 118 3.65 -7.21 -7.67
C THR A 118 2.88 -7.43 -6.37
N HIS A 119 2.34 -8.63 -6.16
CA HIS A 119 1.60 -8.99 -4.96
C HIS A 119 2.51 -9.12 -3.74
N THR A 120 1.93 -8.95 -2.55
CA THR A 120 2.65 -9.18 -1.29
C THR A 120 2.71 -10.66 -0.97
N LYS A 121 3.65 -11.10 -0.12
CA LYS A 121 3.77 -12.52 0.29
C LYS A 121 2.42 -13.06 0.80
N LYS A 122 1.72 -12.27 1.63
CA LYS A 122 0.40 -12.62 2.16
C LYS A 122 -0.66 -12.79 1.07
N SER A 123 -0.68 -11.88 0.10
CA SER A 123 -1.60 -11.97 -1.03
C SER A 123 -1.30 -13.18 -1.91
N ALA A 124 -0.01 -13.44 -2.16
CA ALA A 124 0.45 -14.60 -2.92
C ALA A 124 0.05 -15.92 -2.26
N LEU A 125 0.27 -16.07 -0.94
CA LEU A 125 -0.12 -17.27 -0.21
C LEU A 125 -1.62 -17.54 -0.33
N ARG A 126 -2.45 -16.49 -0.23
CA ARG A 126 -3.90 -16.61 -0.42
C ARG A 126 -4.28 -17.02 -1.84
N GLN A 127 -3.56 -16.55 -2.86
CA GLN A 127 -3.78 -16.98 -4.26
C GLN A 127 -3.46 -18.47 -4.45
N VAL A 128 -2.47 -19.00 -3.73
CA VAL A 128 -2.12 -20.43 -3.74
C VAL A 128 -3.07 -21.25 -2.84
N GLY A 129 -3.99 -20.60 -2.11
CA GLY A 129 -4.90 -21.28 -1.17
C GLY A 129 -4.25 -21.66 0.17
N ILE A 130 -3.05 -21.14 0.45
CA ILE A 130 -2.36 -21.37 1.72
C ILE A 130 -2.83 -20.33 2.74
N GLU A 131 -3.38 -20.82 3.84
CA GLU A 131 -3.89 -19.96 4.90
C GLU A 131 -2.77 -19.39 5.77
N THR A 132 -2.77 -18.06 5.92
CA THR A 132 -1.83 -17.40 6.82
C THR A 132 -2.26 -17.55 8.29
N PRO A 133 -1.34 -17.47 9.26
CA PRO A 133 -1.70 -17.59 10.67
C PRO A 133 -2.77 -16.59 11.11
N GLU A 134 -2.66 -15.34 10.64
CA GLU A 134 -3.67 -14.32 10.87
C GLU A 134 -5.06 -14.70 10.32
N ASP A 135 -5.11 -15.44 9.22
CA ASP A 135 -6.38 -15.85 8.60
C ASP A 135 -7.03 -16.97 9.40
N ARG A 136 -6.24 -17.87 10.00
CA ARG A 136 -6.71 -18.88 10.95
C ARG A 136 -7.28 -18.24 12.21
N VAL A 137 -6.56 -17.27 12.79
CA VAL A 137 -7.01 -16.45 13.93
C VAL A 137 -8.31 -15.71 13.58
N ARG A 138 -8.38 -15.07 12.41
CA ARG A 138 -9.62 -14.42 11.92
C ARG A 138 -10.79 -15.38 11.83
N ARG A 139 -10.57 -16.59 11.30
CA ARG A 139 -11.63 -17.60 11.19
C ARG A 139 -12.16 -18.01 12.55
N LYS A 140 -11.27 -18.36 13.50
CA LYS A 140 -11.65 -18.68 14.88
C LYS A 140 -12.48 -17.55 15.52
N LEU A 141 -11.99 -16.31 15.44
CA LEU A 141 -12.70 -15.14 15.99
C LEU A 141 -14.05 -14.86 15.30
N ASN A 142 -14.15 -15.09 14.00
CA ASN A 142 -15.42 -14.98 13.28
C ASN A 142 -16.40 -16.09 13.65
N GLY A 143 -15.94 -17.25 14.13
CA GLY A 143 -16.79 -18.31 14.67
C GLY A 143 -17.38 -17.99 16.06
N MET A 144 -16.74 -17.12 16.84
CA MET A 144 -17.14 -16.82 18.22
C MET A 144 -18.35 -15.87 18.32
N SER A 145 -19.03 -15.89 19.47
CA SER A 145 -20.13 -14.96 19.76
C SER A 145 -19.62 -13.54 20.08
N LEU A 146 -20.49 -12.54 19.91
CA LEU A 146 -20.17 -11.16 20.28
C LEU A 146 -19.81 -10.98 21.76
N ALA A 147 -20.45 -11.76 22.64
CA ALA A 147 -20.15 -11.74 24.07
C ALA A 147 -18.72 -12.21 24.34
N LYS A 148 -18.30 -13.32 23.72
CA LYS A 148 -16.93 -13.84 23.88
C LYS A 148 -15.88 -12.88 23.35
N LEU A 149 -16.16 -12.21 22.23
CA LEU A 149 -15.26 -11.19 21.67
C LEU A 149 -15.08 -9.98 22.59
N LYS A 150 -16.14 -9.57 23.31
CA LYS A 150 -16.05 -8.49 24.31
C LYS A 150 -15.22 -8.92 25.52
N GLU A 151 -15.38 -10.17 25.97
CA GLU A 151 -14.58 -10.75 27.06
C GLU A 151 -13.09 -10.77 26.70
N LEU A 152 -12.75 -11.30 25.52
CA LEU A 152 -11.37 -11.31 25.00
C LEU A 152 -10.80 -9.89 24.86
N ALA A 153 -11.61 -8.94 24.38
CA ALA A 153 -11.19 -7.54 24.30
C ALA A 153 -10.91 -6.93 25.68
N LYS A 154 -11.72 -7.27 26.70
CA LYS A 154 -11.49 -6.82 28.09
C LYS A 154 -10.20 -7.42 28.66
N GLN A 155 -9.97 -8.72 28.47
CA GLN A 155 -8.75 -9.41 28.94
C GLN A 155 -7.47 -8.82 28.32
N ASN A 156 -7.53 -8.45 27.04
CA ASN A 156 -6.40 -7.87 26.31
C ASN A 156 -6.35 -6.32 26.38
N GLY A 157 -7.17 -5.68 27.21
CA GLY A 157 -7.19 -4.21 27.37
C GLY A 157 -7.63 -3.42 26.12
N VAL A 158 -8.32 -4.06 25.18
CA VAL A 158 -8.73 -3.47 23.90
C VAL A 158 -10.05 -2.72 24.02
N LYS A 159 -10.02 -1.39 23.96
CA LYS A 159 -11.23 -0.56 23.85
C LYS A 159 -11.68 -0.42 22.39
N VAL A 160 -12.88 -0.90 22.06
CA VAL A 160 -13.53 -0.68 20.76
C VAL A 160 -14.56 0.44 20.92
N LYS A 161 -14.26 1.63 20.36
CA LYS A 161 -15.21 2.75 20.33
C LYS A 161 -16.23 2.53 19.21
N GLY A 162 -17.49 2.88 19.47
CA GLY A 162 -18.51 2.99 18.43
C GLY A 162 -18.16 4.06 17.40
N ARG A 163 -18.76 3.98 16.22
CA ARG A 163 -18.61 5.00 15.17
C ARG A 163 -19.77 5.98 15.27
N VAL A 164 -19.47 7.28 15.20
CA VAL A 164 -20.48 8.31 14.96
C VAL A 164 -20.49 8.55 13.45
N GLU A 165 -21.64 8.41 12.82
CA GLU A 165 -21.83 8.75 11.41
C GLU A 165 -22.67 10.03 11.34
N GLU A 166 -22.08 11.07 10.78
CA GLU A 166 -22.79 12.31 10.48
C GLU A 166 -23.65 12.06 9.25
N ASN A 167 -24.96 12.18 9.41
CA ASN A 167 -25.88 12.04 8.30
C ASN A 167 -26.51 13.40 8.03
N TRP A 168 -26.27 13.95 6.84
CA TRP A 168 -26.66 15.33 6.51
C TRP A 168 -28.16 15.60 6.68
N LEU A 169 -28.98 14.55 6.54
CA LEU A 169 -30.44 14.63 6.57
C LEU A 169 -31.05 14.36 7.96
N TRP A 170 -30.33 13.67 8.87
CA TRP A 170 -30.89 13.15 10.14
C TRP A 170 -29.99 13.39 11.37
N GLY A 171 -28.95 14.21 11.25
CA GLY A 171 -27.98 14.48 12.31
C GLY A 171 -27.04 13.30 12.60
N ASP A 172 -26.28 13.44 13.69
CA ASP A 172 -25.25 12.47 14.09
C ASP A 172 -25.85 11.21 14.70
N GLN A 173 -25.64 10.06 14.05
CA GLN A 173 -26.09 8.77 14.54
C GLN A 173 -24.92 7.98 15.13
N ARG A 174 -25.05 7.57 16.41
CA ARG A 174 -24.08 6.67 17.04
C ARG A 174 -24.39 5.22 16.67
N ARG A 175 -23.52 4.60 15.87
CA ARG A 175 -23.64 3.17 15.56
C ARG A 175 -23.01 2.30 16.65
N PRO A 176 -23.69 1.21 17.05
CA PRO A 176 -23.13 0.25 18.00
C PRO A 176 -21.89 -0.44 17.42
N THR A 177 -21.05 -0.94 18.31
CA THR A 177 -19.83 -1.66 17.92
C THR A 177 -20.16 -2.96 17.21
N THR A 178 -19.50 -3.23 16.08
CA THR A 178 -19.76 -4.41 15.27
C THR A 178 -18.77 -5.54 15.54
N LYS A 179 -19.17 -6.79 15.28
CA LYS A 179 -18.29 -7.98 15.37
C LYS A 179 -16.96 -7.77 14.65
N ARG A 180 -17.05 -7.22 13.43
CA ARG A 180 -15.90 -6.93 12.56
C ARG A 180 -14.87 -6.00 13.21
N GLN A 181 -15.32 -5.02 14.00
CA GLN A 181 -14.42 -4.10 14.71
C GLN A 181 -13.61 -4.81 15.79
N PHE A 182 -14.24 -5.71 16.57
CA PHE A 182 -13.54 -6.53 17.56
C PHE A 182 -12.53 -7.46 16.90
N VAL A 183 -12.95 -8.23 15.89
CA VAL A 183 -12.08 -9.15 15.15
C VAL A 183 -10.88 -8.41 14.57
N GLY A 184 -11.10 -7.26 13.92
CA GLY A 184 -10.02 -6.47 13.32
C GLY A 184 -8.95 -5.99 14.31
N LYS A 185 -9.32 -5.73 15.57
CA LYS A 185 -8.36 -5.35 16.62
C LYS A 185 -7.70 -6.57 17.25
N LEU A 186 -8.48 -7.60 17.60
CA LEU A 186 -7.98 -8.79 18.29
C LEU A 186 -6.97 -9.59 17.44
N VAL A 187 -7.18 -9.67 16.12
CA VAL A 187 -6.24 -10.38 15.21
C VAL A 187 -4.82 -9.82 15.23
N LYS A 188 -4.65 -8.53 15.59
CA LYS A 188 -3.32 -7.91 15.66
C LYS A 188 -2.56 -8.27 16.94
N LEU A 189 -3.25 -8.79 17.93
CA LEU A 189 -2.71 -9.01 19.28
C LEU A 189 -2.63 -10.51 19.61
N LEU A 190 -3.64 -11.28 19.22
CA LEU A 190 -3.75 -12.70 19.57
C LEU A 190 -2.96 -13.58 18.61
N LYS A 191 -2.29 -14.59 19.18
CA LYS A 191 -1.71 -15.71 18.44
C LYS A 191 -2.71 -16.86 18.40
N GLU A 192 -2.45 -17.86 17.54
CA GLU A 192 -3.33 -19.04 17.42
C GLU A 192 -3.46 -19.84 18.72
N ASN A 193 -2.44 -19.80 19.58
CA ASN A 193 -2.39 -20.53 20.85
C ASN A 193 -3.23 -19.86 21.96
N ASP A 194 -3.61 -18.59 21.77
CA ASP A 194 -4.39 -17.81 22.75
C ASP A 194 -5.91 -17.93 22.49
N LEU A 195 -6.31 -18.73 21.49
CA LEU A 195 -7.68 -18.90 20.98
C LEU A 195 -8.15 -20.34 20.96
#